data_AF-A0A7L3HHJ2-F1
#
_entry.id   AF-A0A7L3HHJ2-F1
#
_cell.length_a   1.000
_cell.length_b   1.000
_cell.length_c   1.000
_cell.angle_alpha   90.00
_cell.angle_beta   90.00
_cell.angle_gamma   90.00
#
_symmetry.space_group_name_H-M   'P 1'
#
loop_
_entity.id
_entity.type
_entity.pdbx_description
1 polymer ?
#
loop_
_entity_poly.entity_id
_entity_poly.type
_entity_poly.pdbx_seq_one_letter_code
_entity_poly.pdbx_strand_id
1 'polypeptide(L)'
;LDRQELTYKELLQVSCRELGVNPEHVQKIRKLPNTILRKDKDVARLQDFQELELVLTVSDKNLLFRVPTLSEQSGYNKKASELTY
;
A
#
# COMPACT_ATOMS: atom_id res chain seq x y z
N LEU A 1 1.83 -16.35 -7.45
CA LEU A 1 1.63 -15.86 -8.83
C LEU A 1 2.93 -16.06 -9.57
N ASP A 2 2.89 -16.63 -10.76
CA ASP A 2 4.05 -16.63 -11.65
C ASP A 2 4.33 -15.18 -12.06
N ARG A 3 5.58 -14.71 -11.92
CA ARG A 3 5.93 -13.32 -12.26
C ARG A 3 5.78 -13.05 -13.75
N GLN A 4 5.85 -14.09 -14.58
CA GLN A 4 5.76 -13.96 -16.03
C GLN A 4 4.31 -13.78 -16.50
N GLU A 5 3.33 -14.20 -15.70
CA GLU A 5 1.90 -14.06 -16.00
C GLU A 5 1.27 -12.85 -15.30
N LEU A 6 2.00 -12.16 -14.42
CA LEU A 6 1.49 -11.01 -13.68
C LEU A 6 1.21 -9.83 -14.61
N THR A 7 -0.07 -9.59 -14.88
CA THR A 7 -0.52 -8.46 -15.68
C THR A 7 -0.59 -7.17 -14.85
N TYR A 8 -0.51 -6.03 -15.52
CA TYR A 8 -0.73 -4.72 -14.90
C TYR A 8 -2.12 -4.63 -14.24
N LYS A 9 -3.13 -5.26 -14.86
CA LYS A 9 -4.49 -5.28 -14.34
C LYS A 9 -4.61 -6.08 -13.05
N GLU A 10 -3.96 -7.23 -12.96
CA GLU A 10 -3.94 -8.04 -11.73
C GLU A 10 -3.18 -7.34 -10.61
N LEU A 11 -2.02 -6.74 -10.92
CA LEU A 11 -1.25 -5.97 -9.95
C LEU A 11 -2.10 -4.83 -9.37
N LEU A 12 -2.80 -4.08 -10.24
CA LEU A 12 -3.73 -3.04 -9.83
C LEU A 12 -4.84 -3.60 -8.93
N GLN A 13 -5.48 -4.70 -9.34
CA GLN A 13 -6.60 -5.28 -8.61
C GLN A 13 -6.20 -5.79 -7.22
N VAL A 14 -5.08 -6.51 -7.12
CA VAL A 14 -4.53 -6.99 -5.84
C VAL A 14 -4.15 -5.79 -4.97
N SER A 15 -3.41 -4.82 -5.51
CA SER A 15 -2.98 -3.64 -4.73
C SER A 15 -4.18 -2.85 -4.19
N CYS A 16 -5.19 -2.61 -5.02
CA CYS A 16 -6.44 -1.97 -4.63
C CYS A 16 -7.16 -2.75 -3.52
N ARG A 17 -7.21 -4.08 -3.64
CA ARG A 17 -7.83 -4.95 -2.64
C ARG A 17 -7.10 -4.91 -1.30
N GLU A 18 -5.78 -5.03 -1.31
CA GLU A 18 -4.95 -5.02 -0.09
C GLU A 18 -4.99 -3.66 0.62
N LEU A 19 -5.07 -2.56 -0.14
CA LEU A 19 -5.11 -1.19 0.40
C LEU A 19 -6.53 -0.68 0.66
N GLY A 20 -7.57 -1.42 0.26
CA GLY A 20 -8.97 -0.98 0.38
C GLY A 20 -9.31 0.23 -0.51
N VAL A 21 -8.66 0.34 -1.67
CA VAL A 21 -8.80 1.46 -2.61
C VAL A 21 -9.62 1.02 -3.82
N ASN A 22 -10.47 1.92 -4.35
CA ASN A 22 -11.18 1.65 -5.59
C ASN A 22 -10.26 1.86 -6.80
N PRO A 23 -10.23 0.92 -7.78
CA PRO A 23 -9.39 1.04 -8.97
C PRO A 23 -9.71 2.29 -9.82
N GLU A 24 -10.96 2.76 -9.80
CA GLU A 24 -11.41 3.99 -10.46
C GLU A 24 -10.68 5.26 -9.97
N HIS A 25 -10.17 5.23 -8.74
CA HIS A 25 -9.43 6.35 -8.15
C HIS A 25 -7.92 6.21 -8.33
N VAL A 26 -7.42 5.16 -8.97
CA VAL A 26 -5.98 4.98 -9.19
C VAL A 26 -5.58 5.68 -10.47
N GLN A 27 -4.76 6.73 -10.34
CA GLN A 27 -4.19 7.45 -11.46
C GLN A 27 -3.08 6.63 -12.14
N LYS A 28 -2.18 6.06 -11.34
CA LYS A 28 -1.00 5.33 -11.83
C LYS A 28 -0.34 4.55 -10.70
N ILE A 29 0.34 3.47 -11.07
CA ILE A 29 1.25 2.73 -10.20
C ILE A 29 2.69 3.12 -10.54
N ARG A 30 3.50 3.40 -9.52
CA ARG A 30 4.91 3.74 -9.66
C ARG A 30 5.75 2.81 -8.79
N LYS A 31 6.93 2.48 -9.26
CA LYS A 31 8.00 1.89 -8.47
C LYS A 31 8.92 3.02 -8.00
N LEU A 32 9.26 3.03 -6.72
CA LEU A 32 10.21 3.99 -6.19
C LEU A 32 11.62 3.77 -6.77
N PRO A 33 12.40 4.86 -6.95
CA PRO A 33 12.05 6.23 -6.56
C PRO A 33 11.15 6.98 -7.55
N ASN A 34 11.06 6.61 -8.85
CA ASN A 34 10.32 7.44 -9.84
C ASN A 34 9.81 6.71 -11.11
N THR A 35 9.85 5.37 -11.17
CA THR A 35 9.52 4.61 -12.39
C THR A 35 8.02 4.38 -12.50
N ILE A 36 7.36 4.80 -13.59
CA ILE A 36 5.93 4.52 -13.81
C ILE A 36 5.78 3.14 -14.44
N LEU A 37 4.88 2.31 -13.91
CA LEU A 37 4.47 1.05 -14.55
C LEU A 37 3.35 1.34 -15.54
N ARG A 38 3.55 0.99 -16.82
CA ARG A 38 2.59 1.30 -17.89
C ARG A 38 1.99 0.07 -18.55
N LYS A 39 2.70 -1.06 -18.51
CA LYS A 39 2.35 -2.31 -19.21
C LYS A 39 2.85 -3.52 -18.45
N ASP A 40 2.37 -4.69 -18.84
CA ASP A 40 2.72 -5.98 -18.24
C ASP A 40 4.23 -6.24 -18.26
N LYS A 41 4.91 -5.83 -19.34
CA LYS A 41 6.38 -5.91 -19.42
C LYS A 41 7.09 -5.12 -18.31
N ASP A 42 6.49 -4.07 -17.78
CA ASP A 42 7.08 -3.28 -16.71
C ASP A 42 6.90 -3.96 -15.35
N VAL A 43 5.76 -4.64 -15.19
CA VAL A 43 5.42 -5.46 -14.02
C VAL A 43 6.32 -6.68 -13.92
N ALA A 44 6.56 -7.38 -15.03
CA ALA A 44 7.47 -8.53 -15.08
C ALA A 44 8.94 -8.18 -14.73
N ARG A 45 9.31 -6.89 -14.76
CA ARG A 45 10.66 -6.42 -14.36
C ARG A 45 10.76 -6.09 -12.87
N LEU A 46 9.65 -6.16 -12.12
CA LEU A 46 9.68 -5.97 -10.69
C LEU A 46 10.49 -7.09 -10.01
N GLN A 47 11.28 -6.68 -9.03
CA GLN A 47 12.03 -7.58 -8.15
C GLN A 47 11.33 -7.66 -6.81
N ASP A 48 11.63 -8.71 -6.05
CA ASP A 48 11.11 -8.85 -4.68
C ASP A 48 11.54 -7.65 -3.83
N PHE A 49 10.68 -7.30 -2.87
CA PHE A 49 10.92 -6.22 -1.91
C PHE A 49 11.13 -4.83 -2.55
N GLN A 50 10.70 -4.64 -3.80
CA GLN A 50 10.62 -3.31 -4.40
C GLN A 50 9.39 -2.57 -3.87
N GLU A 51 9.61 -1.34 -3.46
CA GLU A 51 8.53 -0.46 -3.01
C GLU A 51 7.71 0.05 -4.20
N LEU A 52 6.39 -0.06 -4.06
CA LEU A 52 5.39 0.44 -5.01
C LEU A 52 4.56 1.55 -4.38
N GLU A 53 4.21 2.53 -5.20
CA GLU A 53 3.37 3.67 -4.86
C GLU A 53 2.13 3.64 -5.76
N LEU A 54 0.94 3.67 -5.14
CA LEU A 54 -0.32 3.88 -5.85
C LEU A 54 -0.68 5.36 -5.76
N VAL A 55 -0.62 6.05 -6.89
CA VAL A 55 -1.03 7.45 -6.98
C VAL A 55 -2.53 7.49 -7.21
N LEU A 56 -3.25 8.16 -6.30
CA LEU A 56 -4.70 8.24 -6.34
C LEU A 56 -5.16 9.63 -6.80
N THR A 57 -6.22 9.67 -7.60
CA THR A 57 -6.98 10.89 -7.89
C THR A 57 -7.95 11.14 -6.74
N VAL A 58 -7.70 12.18 -5.95
CA VAL A 58 -8.61 12.60 -4.90
C VAL A 58 -9.76 13.36 -5.56
N SER A 59 -10.94 12.75 -5.58
CA SER A 59 -12.20 13.49 -5.65
C SER A 59 -12.68 13.68 -4.22
N ASP A 60 -13.21 14.86 -3.87
CA ASP A 60 -13.48 15.31 -2.47
C ASP A 60 -14.29 14.34 -1.60
N LYS A 61 -14.96 13.35 -2.21
CA LYS A 61 -15.75 12.31 -1.53
C LYS A 61 -14.92 11.15 -0.98
N ASN A 62 -13.65 11.02 -1.37
CA ASN A 62 -12.85 9.81 -1.15
C ASN A 62 -11.71 9.97 -0.13
N LEU A 63 -11.64 11.08 0.61
CA LEU A 63 -10.73 11.26 1.76
C LEU A 63 -11.02 10.30 2.94
N LEU A 64 -12.03 9.45 2.80
CA LEU A 64 -12.37 8.38 3.73
C LEU A 64 -11.49 7.14 3.60
N PHE A 65 -10.27 7.25 3.02
CA PHE A 65 -9.23 6.24 3.23
C PHE A 65 -8.88 6.24 4.71
N ARG A 66 -9.72 5.54 5.47
CA ARG A 66 -9.62 5.33 6.90
C ARG A 66 -8.43 4.41 7.06
N VAL A 67 -7.24 4.99 7.06
CA VAL A 67 -6.10 4.39 7.73
C VAL A 67 -6.64 4.01 9.10
N PRO A 68 -6.65 2.72 9.48
CA PRO A 68 -6.95 2.39 10.84
C PRO A 68 -5.85 3.09 11.64
N THR A 69 -6.23 4.20 12.28
CA THR A 69 -5.36 4.86 13.25
C THR A 69 -5.06 3.77 14.26
N LEU A 70 -3.86 3.22 14.20
CA LEU A 70 -3.29 2.46 15.29
C LEU A 70 -3.42 3.40 16.48
N SER A 71 -4.45 3.17 17.29
CA SER A 71 -4.56 3.83 18.57
C SER A 71 -3.33 3.36 19.33
N GLU A 72 -2.29 4.19 19.36
CA GLU A 72 -1.17 4.08 20.28
C GLU A 72 -1.78 4.10 21.68
N GLN A 73 -2.16 2.91 22.17
CA GLN A 73 -2.42 2.73 23.59
C GLN A 73 -1.08 2.97 24.25
N SER A 74 -0.94 4.18 24.80
CA SER A 74 0.16 4.61 25.64
C SER A 74 0.57 3.47 26.56
N GLY A 75 1.68 2.81 26.22
CA GLY A 75 2.14 1.55 26.82
C GLY A 75 2.74 1.73 28.21
N TYR A 76 2.13 2.55 29.07
CA TYR A 76 2.52 2.64 30.47
C TYR A 76 1.96 1.43 31.23
N ASN A 77 2.75 0.37 31.28
CA ASN A 77 2.44 -0.79 32.11
C ASN A 77 2.71 -0.43 33.59
N LYS A 78 1.69 0.05 34.29
CA LYS A 78 1.75 0.44 35.71
C LYS A 78 2.23 -0.67 36.65
N LYS A 79 2.26 -1.93 36.21
CA LYS A 79 2.79 -3.05 37.01
C LYS A 79 4.32 -3.08 37.07
N ALA A 80 5.01 -2.40 36.15
CA ALA A 80 6.47 -2.35 36.13
C ALA A 80 7.05 -1.28 37.08
N SER A 81 6.24 -0.34 37.59
CA SER A 81 6.70 0.74 38.47
C SER A 81 6.79 0.39 39.95
N GLU A 82 6.35 -0.81 40.36
CA GLU A 82 6.35 -1.24 41.78
C GLU A 82 7.58 -2.06 42.19
N LEU A 83 8.54 -2.28 41.29
CA LEU A 83 9.83 -2.91 41.64
C LEU A 83 10.82 -1.85 42.14
N THR A 84 10.61 -1.38 43.37
CA THR A 84 11.62 -0.64 44.13
C THR A 84 12.35 -1.59 45.09
N TYR A 85 13.68 -1.42 45.14
CA TYR A 85 14.69 -2.18 45.90
C TYR A 85 14.49 -2.13 47.42
#